data_AF-A0A5B6WSJ2-F1
#
_entry.id   AF-A0A5B6WSJ2-F1
#
_cell.length_a   1.000
_cell.length_b   1.000
_cell.length_c   1.000
_cell.angle_alpha   90.00
_cell.angle_beta   90.00
_cell.angle_gamma   90.00
#
_symmetry.space_group_name_H-M   'P 1'
#
loop_
_entity.id
_entity.type
_entity.pdbx_description
1 polymer ?
#
loop_
_entity_poly.entity_id
_entity_poly.type
_entity_poly.pdbx_seq_one_letter_code
_entity_poly.pdbx_strand_id
1 'polypeptide(L)'
;MNTVLLVFIYTLFHPSIPTTQTSNLSQLNNNKKMASFTTPTILKIFLIISLFQICLGVRKLSEVVEEQPQLLKYHNGPLLSGPITVNLIWYGKFKPSERAIISDFVTSLSSNPSSPSLKTQPTVAQWWRTTEKYYHLASKKSSLSLSLGKQILDEHYSLGKSLKKKQIVELASKGDQKYAVNVVLTASDVAVEGFCMSRCGTHGSALSSTKGKRSSKFAYIWVGNAQTQCPGQCAWPFHQPIYGPQSPPLIAPNNNVGVDGMVINLASLFAGTVTNPFGNGYYQGPAEAPLEASSACPGIYGKGAYPGYAGNLLVDPSTGASYNAHGENGRKYLLPALYDPATSSFSWVHFNAEARRLVGSNPAAIAVPIPQWPSSNWQHLVNLIWYGNFKPSQRAILSDFINSLASSKFVSPQPSVATWWKAMDKYYHLTNKSSSLVISLGSQILDESYSLGKSLTNEQILQLASKGSQRNPINVVLTSADVAVEGFCSSRCGTHGSDSGSKLAYIWVGNSETQCPGQCAWPFHQPIYGPQNPPLVAPNNDVGLDGMVINLATLLVGTVTNPFGNGYYQGPKEAPLEAASACPGIYGKGAYPGYAGDLPVDATTGASYNAHGVNGRKYLLPALFDPSTSTCATLA
;
A
#
# COMPACT_ATOMS: atom_id res chain seq x y z
N MET A 1 -63.78 17.93 5.51
CA MET A 1 -63.85 18.43 6.89
C MET A 1 -62.43 18.59 7.42
N ASN A 2 -62.01 19.85 7.49
CA ASN A 2 -60.91 20.52 8.20
C ASN A 2 -59.45 20.02 8.03
N THR A 3 -58.58 20.67 7.23
CA THR A 3 -57.76 21.91 7.45
C THR A 3 -56.44 21.58 8.23
N VAL A 4 -55.26 21.38 7.62
CA VAL A 4 -54.21 22.31 7.07
C VAL A 4 -52.98 22.52 7.99
N LEU A 5 -51.78 22.34 7.39
CA LEU A 5 -50.43 22.93 7.59
C LEU A 5 -49.54 22.84 8.86
N LEU A 6 -48.27 22.43 8.59
CA LEU A 6 -46.93 23.01 8.88
C LEU A 6 -46.43 23.32 10.33
N VAL A 7 -45.22 22.77 10.60
CA VAL A 7 -43.95 23.44 11.04
C VAL A 7 -43.49 23.53 12.52
N PHE A 8 -42.25 23.01 12.72
CA PHE A 8 -41.10 23.29 13.61
C PHE A 8 -41.11 23.35 15.17
N ILE A 9 -40.06 22.67 15.72
CA ILE A 9 -39.07 23.01 16.79
C ILE A 9 -39.42 23.00 18.30
N TYR A 10 -38.63 22.17 19.00
CA TYR A 10 -37.98 22.24 20.34
C TYR A 10 -38.71 22.50 21.67
N THR A 11 -38.35 21.60 22.60
CA THR A 11 -38.10 21.75 24.06
C THR A 11 -39.24 22.11 25.02
N LEU A 12 -39.22 21.48 26.20
CA LEU A 12 -38.97 22.16 27.48
C LEU A 12 -39.00 21.18 28.67
N PHE A 13 -38.02 21.28 29.55
CA PHE A 13 -38.29 21.36 30.99
C PHE A 13 -37.50 22.55 31.57
N HIS A 14 -38.24 23.43 32.22
CA HIS A 14 -37.91 24.67 32.94
C HIS A 14 -37.89 24.36 34.47
N PRO A 15 -37.80 25.31 35.45
CA PRO A 15 -37.89 26.77 35.33
C PRO A 15 -36.93 27.65 36.21
N SER A 16 -36.76 28.89 35.73
CA SER A 16 -36.96 30.20 36.39
C SER A 16 -35.95 30.88 37.36
N ILE A 17 -35.77 32.17 37.04
CA ILE A 17 -35.03 33.31 37.64
C ILE A 17 -35.99 34.12 38.56
N PRO A 18 -35.56 35.18 39.29
CA PRO A 18 -35.71 36.56 38.76
C PRO A 18 -34.61 37.62 39.14
N THR A 19 -34.30 38.53 38.17
CA THR A 19 -34.07 40.02 38.15
C THR A 19 -33.49 40.80 39.37
N THR A 20 -32.77 41.95 39.35
CA THR A 20 -32.28 42.99 38.38
C THR A 20 -31.36 44.02 39.12
N GLN A 21 -30.37 44.59 38.39
CA GLN A 21 -29.69 45.92 38.41
C GLN A 21 -29.65 46.88 39.65
N THR A 22 -28.49 47.48 40.02
CA THR A 22 -27.93 48.81 39.60
C THR A 22 -26.72 49.31 40.45
N SER A 23 -25.78 50.00 39.77
CA SER A 23 -24.92 51.18 40.16
C SER A 23 -23.74 51.15 41.17
N ASN A 24 -22.55 51.45 40.61
CA ASN A 24 -21.40 52.30 41.04
C ASN A 24 -21.34 52.97 42.43
N LEU A 25 -20.16 52.95 43.10
CA LEU A 25 -19.17 54.07 43.20
C LEU A 25 -18.08 53.80 44.28
N SER A 26 -16.81 54.06 43.91
CA SER A 26 -15.67 54.61 44.73
C SER A 26 -15.28 53.97 46.08
N GLN A 27 -14.06 53.97 46.60
CA GLN A 27 -12.67 54.27 46.25
C GLN A 27 -11.86 53.94 47.54
N LEU A 28 -10.54 53.74 47.41
CA LEU A 28 -9.48 54.04 48.40
C LEU A 28 -9.53 53.35 49.78
N ASN A 29 -8.50 52.55 50.13
CA ASN A 29 -7.21 53.04 50.64
C ASN A 29 -6.31 51.90 51.18
N ASN A 30 -5.07 51.89 50.67
CA ASN A 30 -3.78 51.77 51.35
C ASN A 30 -3.58 51.02 52.69
N ASN A 31 -2.46 50.27 52.69
CA ASN A 31 -1.42 50.19 53.72
C ASN A 31 -1.59 49.27 54.95
N LYS A 32 -0.77 48.21 55.02
CA LYS A 32 0.41 48.03 55.92
C LYS A 32 0.60 46.58 56.44
N LYS A 33 1.84 46.12 56.19
CA LYS A 33 2.75 45.33 57.04
C LYS A 33 2.37 43.91 57.48
N MET A 34 3.06 42.97 56.83
CA MET A 34 3.56 41.72 57.37
C MET A 34 4.37 41.93 58.67
N ALA A 35 4.14 41.04 59.65
CA ALA A 35 5.12 40.64 60.63
C ALA A 35 5.28 39.11 60.56
N SER A 36 6.54 38.70 60.43
CA SER A 36 7.07 37.35 60.33
C SER A 36 7.03 36.64 61.69
N PHE A 37 6.69 35.34 61.71
CA PHE A 37 7.31 34.37 62.61
C PHE A 37 7.44 33.01 61.92
N THR A 38 8.68 32.72 61.52
CA THR A 38 9.17 31.42 61.07
C THR A 38 9.47 30.50 62.26
N THR A 39 9.01 29.25 62.23
CA THR A 39 9.60 28.15 63.02
C THR A 39 10.29 27.15 62.07
N PRO A 40 11.59 26.85 62.26
CA PRO A 40 12.43 26.12 61.30
C PRO A 40 12.22 24.59 61.32
N THR A 41 11.28 24.09 62.12
CA THR A 41 11.03 22.65 62.33
C THR A 41 10.09 22.06 61.28
N ILE A 42 9.14 22.84 60.75
CA ILE A 42 8.16 22.37 59.76
C ILE A 42 8.82 22.19 58.38
N LEU A 43 9.80 23.03 58.03
CA LEU A 43 10.51 22.95 56.75
C LEU A 43 11.41 21.69 56.65
N LYS A 44 11.99 21.23 57.77
CA LYS A 44 12.79 20.00 57.82
C LYS A 44 11.94 18.73 57.70
N ILE A 45 10.73 18.73 58.28
CA ILE A 45 9.79 17.61 58.17
C ILE A 45 9.25 17.52 56.73
N PHE A 46 8.94 18.65 56.09
CA PHE A 46 8.58 18.66 54.67
C PHE A 46 9.72 18.15 53.78
N LEU A 47 10.96 18.54 54.03
CA LEU A 47 12.12 18.10 53.23
C LEU A 47 12.36 16.58 53.34
N ILE A 48 12.21 16.00 54.53
CA ILE A 48 12.39 14.56 54.78
C ILE A 48 11.25 13.74 54.17
N ILE A 49 10.01 14.24 54.23
CA ILE A 49 8.85 13.58 53.57
C ILE A 49 9.00 13.64 52.04
N SER A 50 9.50 14.74 51.48
CA SER A 50 9.82 14.81 50.04
C SER A 50 10.98 13.90 49.63
N LEU A 51 11.95 13.64 50.51
CA LEU A 51 13.06 12.71 50.25
C LEU A 51 12.64 11.23 50.38
N PHE A 52 11.65 10.90 51.22
CA PHE A 52 11.08 9.55 51.31
C PHE A 52 10.09 9.21 50.18
N GLN A 53 9.50 10.21 49.51
CA GLN A 53 8.73 10.01 48.28
C GLN A 53 9.62 9.70 47.05
N ILE A 54 10.94 9.91 47.15
CA ILE A 54 11.89 9.59 46.08
C ILE A 54 12.32 8.10 46.11
N CYS A 55 12.05 7.37 47.20
CA CYS A 55 12.44 5.95 47.33
C CYS A 55 11.29 4.93 47.20
N LEU A 56 10.02 5.36 47.01
CA LEU A 56 8.88 4.45 46.79
C LEU A 56 8.12 4.71 45.49
N GLY A 57 8.76 5.41 44.55
CA GLY A 57 8.21 5.79 43.25
C GLY A 57 8.90 5.18 42.03
N VAL A 58 9.65 4.06 42.15
CA VAL A 58 10.07 3.29 40.97
C VAL A 58 8.91 2.38 40.55
N ARG A 59 7.77 2.98 40.20
CA ARG A 59 6.94 2.36 39.17
C ARG A 59 7.68 2.64 37.88
N LYS A 60 8.28 1.59 37.31
CA LYS A 60 8.57 1.52 35.88
C LYS A 60 7.34 2.13 35.19
N LEU A 61 7.46 3.34 34.65
CA LEU A 61 6.61 3.69 33.53
C LEU A 61 6.98 2.61 32.52
N SER A 62 6.05 1.68 32.29
CA SER A 62 5.97 1.07 30.98
C SER A 62 5.89 2.26 30.04
N GLU A 63 7.05 2.61 29.46
CA GLU A 63 7.11 3.23 28.16
C GLU A 63 6.01 2.53 27.36
N VAL A 64 4.92 3.26 27.12
CA VAL A 64 3.99 2.85 26.08
C VAL A 64 4.86 2.97 24.85
N VAL A 65 5.52 1.86 24.52
CA VAL A 65 6.08 1.62 23.21
C VAL A 65 4.91 1.93 22.30
N GLU A 66 4.97 3.08 21.63
CA GLU A 66 4.12 3.35 20.49
C GLU A 66 4.31 2.13 19.58
N GLU A 67 3.33 1.23 19.58
CA GLU A 67 3.32 0.10 18.68
C GLU A 67 3.37 0.71 17.28
N GLN A 68 4.52 0.55 16.61
CA GLN A 68 4.64 0.94 15.22
C GLN A 68 3.45 0.34 14.47
N PRO A 69 2.79 1.08 13.56
CA PRO A 69 1.59 0.60 12.91
C PRO A 69 1.90 -0.71 12.19
N GLN A 70 1.46 -1.82 12.76
CA GLN A 70 1.68 -3.13 12.19
C GLN A 70 0.84 -3.18 10.91
N LEU A 71 1.50 -3.33 9.75
CA LEU A 71 0.82 -3.34 8.45
C LEU A 71 -0.33 -4.35 8.47
N LEU A 72 -0.08 -5.55 9.00
CA LEU A 72 -1.07 -6.59 9.16
C LEU A 72 -1.57 -6.65 10.61
N LYS A 73 -2.87 -6.42 10.81
CA LYS A 73 -3.52 -6.52 12.12
C LYS A 73 -3.93 -7.96 12.38
N TYR A 74 -3.82 -8.40 13.64
CA TYR A 74 -4.38 -9.67 14.08
C TYR A 74 -5.83 -9.49 14.53
N HIS A 75 -6.73 -10.30 13.99
CA HIS A 75 -8.18 -10.19 14.22
C HIS A 75 -8.70 -11.29 15.17
N ASN A 76 -7.82 -11.81 16.04
CA ASN A 76 -8.12 -12.79 17.09
C ASN A 76 -8.70 -14.14 16.61
N GLY A 77 -8.61 -14.44 15.32
CA GLY A 77 -8.99 -15.71 14.73
C GLY A 77 -7.88 -16.76 14.76
N PRO A 78 -8.20 -18.05 14.60
CA PRO A 78 -7.21 -19.10 14.72
C PRO A 78 -6.23 -19.11 13.55
N LEU A 79 -4.96 -19.36 13.85
CA LEU A 79 -3.91 -19.71 12.90
C LEU A 79 -3.81 -21.23 12.76
N LEU A 80 -3.29 -21.73 11.64
CA LEU A 80 -3.05 -23.17 11.51
C LEU A 80 -1.87 -23.59 12.39
N SER A 81 -2.08 -24.55 13.28
CA SER A 81 -1.03 -25.02 14.21
C SER A 81 -1.10 -26.53 14.41
N GLY A 82 0.03 -27.10 14.85
CA GLY A 82 0.23 -28.54 14.98
C GLY A 82 0.72 -29.19 13.68
N PRO A 83 0.69 -30.53 13.62
CA PRO A 83 1.02 -31.28 12.41
C PRO A 83 -0.13 -31.16 11.40
N ILE A 84 0.14 -30.52 10.27
CA ILE A 84 -0.82 -30.31 9.19
C ILE A 84 -0.33 -31.03 7.93
N THR A 85 -1.22 -31.82 7.33
CA THR A 85 -0.95 -32.55 6.09
C THR A 85 -1.38 -31.72 4.88
N VAL A 86 -0.50 -31.59 3.88
CA VAL A 86 -0.79 -30.90 2.62
C VAL A 86 -1.14 -31.95 1.57
N ASN A 87 -2.41 -32.04 1.20
CA ASN A 87 -2.86 -32.94 0.13
C ASN A 87 -2.87 -32.19 -1.21
N LEU A 88 -2.37 -32.82 -2.26
CA LEU A 88 -2.35 -32.26 -3.62
C LEU A 88 -3.42 -32.93 -4.47
N ILE A 89 -4.33 -32.14 -5.03
CA ILE A 89 -5.40 -32.58 -5.92
C ILE A 89 -5.08 -32.05 -7.31
N TRP A 90 -4.58 -32.93 -8.17
CA TRP A 90 -4.16 -32.64 -9.54
C TRP A 90 -5.33 -32.80 -10.50
N TYR A 91 -5.85 -31.68 -11.02
CA TYR A 91 -7.00 -31.67 -11.91
C TYR A 91 -6.57 -31.37 -13.35
N GLY A 92 -6.66 -32.38 -14.22
CA GLY A 92 -6.15 -32.36 -15.59
C GLY A 92 -4.79 -33.07 -15.75
N LYS A 93 -4.19 -32.96 -16.93
CA LYS A 93 -2.98 -33.71 -17.30
C LYS A 93 -1.71 -32.97 -16.89
N PHE A 94 -1.05 -33.45 -15.83
CA PHE A 94 0.28 -32.99 -15.41
C PHE A 94 1.34 -34.05 -15.67
N LYS A 95 2.47 -33.66 -16.26
CA LYS A 95 3.61 -34.56 -16.44
C LYS A 95 4.17 -34.98 -15.07
N PRO A 96 4.75 -36.18 -14.93
CA PRO A 96 5.42 -36.58 -13.69
C PRO A 96 6.48 -35.57 -13.23
N SER A 97 7.21 -34.94 -14.16
CA SER A 97 8.19 -33.89 -13.86
C SER A 97 7.57 -32.61 -13.29
N GLU A 98 6.40 -32.21 -13.79
CA GLU A 98 5.65 -31.05 -13.27
C GLU A 98 5.13 -31.32 -11.87
N ARG A 99 4.63 -32.55 -11.64
CA ARG A 99 4.18 -32.99 -10.32
C ARG A 99 5.31 -32.99 -9.29
N ALA A 100 6.48 -33.48 -9.68
CA ALA A 100 7.67 -33.50 -8.84
C ALA A 100 8.07 -32.09 -8.37
N ILE A 101 8.04 -31.08 -9.24
CA ILE A 101 8.42 -29.69 -8.87
C ILE A 101 7.60 -29.16 -7.69
N ILE A 102 6.28 -29.38 -7.71
CA ILE A 102 5.39 -28.89 -6.63
C ILE A 102 5.47 -29.78 -5.38
N SER A 103 5.55 -31.11 -5.53
CA SER A 103 5.70 -32.00 -4.38
C SER A 103 7.03 -31.78 -3.64
N ASP A 104 8.11 -31.52 -4.39
CA ASP A 104 9.42 -31.17 -3.85
C ASP A 104 9.35 -29.82 -3.12
N PHE A 105 8.63 -28.83 -3.67
CA PHE A 105 8.43 -27.53 -3.02
C PHE A 105 7.72 -27.68 -1.67
N VAL A 106 6.63 -28.44 -1.62
CA VAL A 106 5.88 -28.70 -0.36
C VAL A 106 6.76 -29.41 0.67
N THR A 107 7.54 -30.40 0.24
CA THR A 107 8.48 -31.11 1.13
C THR A 107 9.56 -30.17 1.65
N SER A 108 10.01 -29.22 0.82
CA SER A 108 11.06 -28.24 1.16
C SER A 108 10.65 -27.24 2.25
N LEU A 109 9.36 -27.08 2.54
CA LEU A 109 8.87 -26.16 3.59
C LEU A 109 9.30 -26.58 5.00
N SER A 110 9.50 -27.89 5.22
CA SER A 110 9.82 -28.46 6.54
C SER A 110 11.20 -29.12 6.60
N SER A 111 12.02 -28.90 5.58
CA SER A 111 13.36 -29.44 5.49
C SER A 111 14.32 -28.85 6.53
N ASN A 112 15.10 -29.72 7.15
CA ASN A 112 16.28 -29.31 7.91
C ASN A 112 17.52 -29.47 7.01
N PRO A 113 18.37 -28.44 6.84
CA PRO A 113 19.54 -28.54 5.99
C PRO A 113 20.51 -29.60 6.55
N SER A 114 20.53 -30.77 5.90
CA SER A 114 21.34 -31.93 6.29
C SER A 114 22.83 -31.77 5.95
N SER A 115 23.18 -30.83 5.05
CA SER A 115 24.55 -30.58 4.59
C SER A 115 25.10 -29.24 5.12
N PRO A 116 26.37 -29.19 5.59
CA PRO A 116 27.05 -27.95 5.95
C PRO A 116 27.06 -26.89 4.85
N SER A 117 27.12 -27.29 3.57
CA SER A 117 27.11 -26.37 2.41
C SER A 117 25.76 -25.68 2.18
N LEU A 118 24.65 -26.29 2.62
CA LEU A 118 23.31 -25.72 2.54
C LEU A 118 22.98 -24.83 3.75
N LYS A 119 23.77 -24.87 4.84
CA LYS A 119 23.55 -24.01 6.02
C LYS A 119 23.82 -22.54 5.73
N THR A 120 24.63 -22.22 4.73
CA THR A 120 24.99 -20.85 4.33
C THR A 120 24.16 -20.32 3.16
N GLN A 121 23.41 -21.19 2.47
CA GLN A 121 22.59 -20.82 1.32
C GLN A 121 21.15 -20.52 1.73
N PRO A 122 20.44 -19.65 0.96
CA PRO A 122 19.04 -19.38 1.19
C PRO A 122 18.19 -20.61 0.83
N THR A 123 17.31 -21.05 1.73
CA THR A 123 16.47 -22.25 1.53
C THR A 123 14.98 -21.95 1.64
N VAL A 124 14.13 -22.79 1.03
CA VAL A 124 12.67 -22.73 1.16
C VAL A 124 12.24 -22.81 2.62
N ALA A 125 12.85 -23.71 3.41
CA ALA A 125 12.57 -23.83 4.84
C ALA A 125 12.93 -22.57 5.64
N GLN A 126 14.05 -21.90 5.33
CA GLN A 126 14.40 -20.62 5.97
C GLN A 126 13.39 -19.51 5.63
N TRP A 127 12.97 -19.42 4.37
CA TRP A 127 11.89 -18.52 3.96
C TRP A 127 10.59 -18.82 4.73
N TRP A 128 10.23 -20.09 4.83
CA TRP A 128 9.00 -20.53 5.48
C TRP A 128 8.97 -20.20 6.98
N ARG A 129 10.12 -20.26 7.68
CA ARG A 129 10.23 -19.88 9.09
C ARG A 129 9.82 -18.45 9.39
N THR A 130 9.79 -17.54 8.41
CA THR A 130 9.23 -16.19 8.61
C THR A 130 7.77 -16.25 9.08
N THR A 131 7.00 -17.26 8.66
CA THR A 131 5.62 -17.45 9.13
C THR A 131 5.54 -17.75 10.64
N GLU A 132 6.57 -18.35 11.25
CA GLU A 132 6.64 -18.65 12.69
C GLU A 132 6.52 -17.38 13.54
N LYS A 133 7.03 -16.25 13.03
CA LYS A 133 6.99 -14.95 13.72
C LYS A 133 5.57 -14.46 14.01
N TYR A 134 4.60 -14.80 13.16
CA TYR A 134 3.19 -14.46 13.37
C TYR A 134 2.58 -15.22 14.56
N TYR A 135 3.05 -16.44 14.82
CA TYR A 135 2.58 -17.26 15.93
C TYR A 135 3.13 -16.73 17.25
N HIS A 136 4.40 -16.32 17.29
CA HIS A 136 4.99 -15.75 18.51
C HIS A 136 4.25 -14.52 19.02
N LEU A 137 3.65 -13.74 18.12
CA LEU A 137 2.86 -12.55 18.45
C LEU A 137 1.41 -12.89 18.88
N ALA A 138 0.80 -13.91 18.28
CA ALA A 138 -0.58 -14.33 18.60
C ALA A 138 -0.68 -15.30 19.79
N SER A 139 0.31 -16.17 20.00
CA SER A 139 0.30 -17.23 21.02
C SER A 139 1.71 -17.79 21.32
N LYS A 140 2.12 -17.77 22.60
CA LYS A 140 3.46 -18.20 23.03
C LYS A 140 3.78 -19.71 22.86
N LYS A 141 2.85 -20.55 22.39
CA LYS A 141 2.99 -22.03 22.42
C LYS A 141 2.64 -22.78 21.13
N SER A 142 2.25 -22.11 20.05
CA SER A 142 1.85 -22.78 18.81
C SER A 142 3.02 -22.89 17.83
N SER A 143 3.35 -24.12 17.42
CA SER A 143 4.21 -24.40 16.27
C SER A 143 3.39 -25.00 15.12
N LEU A 144 3.85 -24.81 13.88
CA LEU A 144 3.27 -25.41 12.69
C LEU A 144 4.30 -26.35 12.06
N SER A 145 3.87 -27.56 11.72
CA SER A 145 4.67 -28.49 10.92
C SER A 145 3.86 -28.93 9.71
N LEU A 146 4.42 -28.80 8.52
CA LEU A 146 3.78 -29.21 7.27
C LEU A 146 4.41 -30.50 6.75
N SER A 147 3.57 -31.44 6.34
CA SER A 147 4.01 -32.69 5.70
C SER A 147 3.25 -32.90 4.40
N LEU A 148 3.92 -33.41 3.37
CA LEU A 148 3.25 -33.82 2.14
C LEU A 148 2.34 -35.02 2.43
N GLY A 149 1.08 -34.91 2.02
CA GLY A 149 0.04 -35.91 2.19
C GLY A 149 -0.28 -36.67 0.92
N LYS A 150 -1.57 -37.00 0.77
CA LYS A 150 -2.09 -37.70 -0.39
C LYS A 150 -1.95 -36.84 -1.65
N GLN A 151 -1.65 -37.51 -2.77
CA GLN A 151 -1.74 -36.91 -4.09
C GLN A 151 -2.89 -37.59 -4.85
N ILE A 152 -3.93 -36.83 -5.18
CA ILE A 152 -5.13 -37.30 -5.86
C ILE A 152 -5.05 -36.84 -7.30
N LEU A 153 -5.13 -37.77 -8.25
CA LEU A 153 -5.07 -37.49 -9.68
C LEU A 153 -6.48 -37.54 -10.29
N ASP A 154 -6.87 -36.49 -11.00
CA ASP A 154 -8.12 -36.37 -11.74
C ASP A 154 -7.79 -35.97 -13.19
N GLU A 155 -7.16 -36.90 -13.92
CA GLU A 155 -6.66 -36.69 -15.29
C GLU A 155 -7.78 -36.70 -16.34
N HIS A 156 -8.98 -37.16 -15.97
CA HIS A 156 -10.15 -37.28 -16.84
C HIS A 156 -11.08 -36.06 -16.77
N TYR A 157 -10.70 -35.02 -16.04
CA TYR A 157 -11.49 -33.79 -15.90
C TYR A 157 -12.91 -34.07 -15.40
N SER A 158 -13.06 -34.73 -14.24
CA SER A 158 -14.37 -35.20 -13.74
C SER A 158 -15.50 -34.15 -13.71
N LEU A 159 -15.17 -32.88 -13.52
CA LEU A 159 -16.08 -31.73 -13.53
C LEU A 159 -16.06 -30.85 -14.81
N GLY A 160 -15.40 -31.31 -15.88
CA GLY A 160 -15.18 -30.56 -17.12
C GLY A 160 -14.04 -29.52 -17.07
N LYS A 161 -13.60 -29.03 -18.24
CA LYS A 161 -12.47 -28.09 -18.35
C LYS A 161 -12.79 -26.63 -18.00
N SER A 162 -14.00 -26.34 -17.53
CA SER A 162 -14.43 -25.01 -17.12
C SER A 162 -15.04 -25.08 -15.73
N LEU A 163 -14.29 -24.61 -14.72
CA LEU A 163 -14.64 -24.75 -13.31
C LEU A 163 -15.14 -23.44 -12.69
N LYS A 164 -16.18 -23.53 -11.89
CA LYS A 164 -16.68 -22.46 -11.01
C LYS A 164 -16.08 -22.58 -9.62
N LYS A 165 -16.14 -21.50 -8.82
CA LYS A 165 -15.61 -21.50 -7.43
C LYS A 165 -16.15 -22.63 -6.56
N LYS A 166 -17.43 -23.00 -6.71
CA LYS A 166 -18.04 -24.12 -5.96
C LYS A 166 -17.42 -25.47 -6.31
N GLN A 167 -17.04 -25.69 -7.57
CA GLN A 167 -16.41 -26.93 -8.03
C GLN A 167 -14.97 -27.05 -7.52
N ILE A 168 -14.26 -25.93 -7.30
CA ILE A 168 -12.97 -25.93 -6.63
C ILE A 168 -13.09 -26.46 -5.19
N VAL A 169 -14.13 -26.04 -4.45
CA VAL A 169 -14.39 -26.53 -3.10
C VAL A 169 -14.75 -28.02 -3.11
N GLU A 170 -15.52 -28.47 -4.11
CA GLU A 170 -15.84 -29.88 -4.32
C GLU A 170 -14.58 -30.72 -4.56
N LEU A 171 -13.67 -30.26 -5.42
CA LEU A 171 -12.38 -30.92 -5.65
C LEU A 171 -11.52 -30.95 -4.37
N ALA A 172 -11.46 -29.83 -3.64
CA ALA A 172 -10.72 -29.75 -2.38
C ALA A 172 -11.28 -30.71 -1.31
N SER A 173 -12.59 -30.99 -1.34
CA SER A 173 -13.25 -31.90 -0.40
C SER A 173 -12.87 -33.38 -0.57
N LYS A 174 -12.23 -33.74 -1.71
CA LYS A 174 -11.69 -35.09 -1.97
C LYS A 174 -10.48 -35.41 -1.08
N GLY A 175 -9.78 -34.39 -0.60
CA GLY A 175 -8.67 -34.54 0.35
C GLY A 175 -9.14 -34.72 1.79
N ASP A 176 -8.20 -34.91 2.72
CA ASP A 176 -8.54 -35.08 4.14
C ASP A 176 -9.14 -33.79 4.71
N GLN A 177 -10.20 -33.90 5.54
CA GLN A 177 -10.96 -32.74 6.05
C GLN A 177 -10.58 -32.37 7.50
N LYS A 178 -9.51 -32.96 8.03
CA LYS A 178 -9.04 -32.74 9.41
C LYS A 178 -7.52 -32.61 9.43
N TYR A 179 -7.02 -31.59 10.13
CA TYR A 179 -5.58 -31.29 10.21
C TYR A 179 -4.88 -31.28 8.84
N ALA A 180 -5.55 -30.71 7.85
CA ALA A 180 -5.08 -30.75 6.47
C ALA A 180 -5.37 -29.46 5.72
N VAL A 181 -4.51 -29.18 4.74
CA VAL A 181 -4.71 -28.17 3.69
C VAL A 181 -4.84 -28.93 2.37
N ASN A 182 -5.97 -28.76 1.69
CA ASN A 182 -6.23 -29.41 0.40
C ASN A 182 -5.91 -28.42 -0.74
N VAL A 183 -4.88 -28.70 -1.51
CA VAL A 183 -4.39 -27.84 -2.60
C VAL A 183 -4.89 -28.39 -3.94
N VAL A 184 -5.78 -27.66 -4.60
CA VAL A 184 -6.26 -27.98 -5.96
C VAL A 184 -5.36 -27.31 -6.98
N LEU A 185 -4.77 -28.10 -7.86
CA LEU A 185 -3.85 -27.67 -8.91
C LEU A 185 -4.50 -27.96 -10.26
N THR A 186 -4.84 -26.92 -11.03
CA THR A 186 -5.50 -27.10 -12.34
C THR A 186 -4.50 -26.99 -13.48
N ALA A 187 -4.56 -27.93 -14.43
CA ALA A 187 -3.70 -27.96 -15.61
C ALA A 187 -3.90 -26.73 -16.50
N SER A 188 -2.96 -26.47 -17.41
CA SER A 188 -2.95 -25.24 -18.22
C SER A 188 -4.16 -25.12 -19.16
N ASP A 189 -4.75 -26.25 -19.54
CA ASP A 189 -5.93 -26.33 -20.40
C ASP A 189 -7.27 -26.30 -19.65
N VAL A 190 -7.26 -25.92 -18.36
CA VAL A 190 -8.47 -25.80 -17.53
C VAL A 190 -8.76 -24.32 -17.27
N ALA A 191 -9.93 -23.85 -17.69
CA ALA A 191 -10.46 -22.54 -17.36
C ALA A 191 -11.10 -22.56 -15.96
N VAL A 192 -10.81 -21.57 -15.14
CA VAL A 192 -11.41 -21.42 -13.80
C VAL A 192 -11.93 -19.99 -13.65
N GLU A 193 -13.11 -19.85 -13.05
CA GLU A 193 -13.74 -18.56 -12.75
C GLU A 193 -12.77 -17.59 -12.04
N GLY A 194 -12.48 -16.46 -12.69
CA GLY A 194 -11.62 -15.40 -12.17
C GLY A 194 -10.11 -15.63 -12.34
N PHE A 195 -9.68 -16.79 -12.84
CA PHE A 195 -8.30 -17.07 -13.23
C PHE A 195 -7.87 -16.10 -14.34
N CYS A 196 -6.62 -15.62 -14.31
CA CYS A 196 -6.09 -14.73 -15.35
C CYS A 196 -6.84 -13.38 -15.52
N MET A 197 -7.68 -13.03 -14.55
CA MET A 197 -8.43 -11.77 -14.55
C MET A 197 -8.18 -11.02 -13.24
N SER A 198 -8.47 -11.70 -12.13
CA SER A 198 -8.41 -11.11 -10.78
C SER A 198 -7.41 -11.81 -9.86
N ARG A 199 -7.01 -13.04 -10.21
CA ARG A 199 -6.20 -13.89 -9.35
C ARG A 199 -5.54 -15.02 -10.14
N CYS A 200 -4.43 -15.52 -9.60
CA CYS A 200 -3.73 -16.70 -10.10
C CYS A 200 -4.01 -17.95 -9.25
N GLY A 201 -4.73 -17.75 -8.14
CA GLY A 201 -5.17 -18.76 -7.21
C GLY A 201 -6.03 -18.15 -6.11
N THR A 202 -6.47 -18.96 -5.16
CA THR A 202 -7.21 -18.50 -3.97
C THR A 202 -6.93 -19.47 -2.84
N HIS A 203 -7.06 -18.99 -1.60
CA HIS A 203 -7.23 -19.86 -0.44
C HIS A 203 -8.60 -19.60 0.19
N GLY A 204 -9.02 -20.48 1.10
CA GLY A 204 -10.26 -20.34 1.84
C GLY A 204 -10.51 -21.52 2.78
N SER A 205 -11.72 -21.57 3.34
CA SER A 205 -12.16 -22.69 4.18
C SER A 205 -13.54 -23.19 3.78
N ALA A 206 -13.79 -24.47 4.03
CA ALA A 206 -15.06 -25.13 3.75
C ALA A 206 -15.48 -26.01 4.93
N LEU A 207 -16.78 -26.28 5.04
CA LEU A 207 -17.33 -27.16 6.08
C LEU A 207 -16.99 -28.61 5.75
N SER A 208 -16.57 -29.34 6.78
CA SER A 208 -16.35 -30.78 6.76
C SER A 208 -17.69 -31.51 6.68
N SER A 209 -17.73 -32.53 5.84
CA SER A 209 -18.88 -33.43 5.64
C SER A 209 -19.00 -34.52 6.72
N THR A 210 -18.07 -34.58 7.68
CA THR A 210 -18.03 -35.58 8.74
C THR A 210 -19.29 -35.55 9.62
N LYS A 211 -20.07 -36.63 9.59
CA LYS A 211 -21.27 -36.86 10.42
C LYS A 211 -20.91 -36.89 11.92
N GLY A 212 -20.99 -35.75 12.60
CA GLY A 212 -20.80 -35.61 14.04
C GLY A 212 -21.26 -34.24 14.56
N LYS A 213 -21.64 -34.16 15.85
CA LYS A 213 -22.31 -33.00 16.51
C LYS A 213 -21.58 -31.64 16.48
N ARG A 214 -20.45 -31.49 15.78
CA ARG A 214 -19.75 -30.19 15.57
C ARG A 214 -19.24 -30.09 14.14
N SER A 215 -19.67 -29.04 13.43
CA SER A 215 -19.18 -28.72 12.09
C SER A 215 -17.72 -28.28 12.15
N SER A 216 -16.77 -29.13 11.76
CA SER A 216 -15.37 -28.74 11.57
C SER A 216 -15.19 -28.06 10.22
N LYS A 217 -14.22 -27.15 10.10
CA LYS A 217 -13.79 -26.57 8.81
C LYS A 217 -12.45 -27.16 8.39
N PHE A 218 -12.21 -27.25 7.10
CA PHE A 218 -10.89 -27.52 6.53
C PHE A 218 -10.45 -26.33 5.66
N ALA A 219 -9.13 -26.11 5.56
CA ALA A 219 -8.56 -25.08 4.71
C ALA A 219 -8.24 -25.66 3.32
N TYR A 220 -8.38 -24.85 2.29
CA TYR A 220 -8.03 -25.24 0.93
C TYR A 220 -7.31 -24.11 0.19
N ILE A 221 -6.51 -24.50 -0.79
CA ILE A 221 -5.84 -23.61 -1.73
C ILE A 221 -6.22 -24.07 -3.13
N TRP A 222 -6.34 -23.15 -4.07
CA TRP A 222 -6.34 -23.45 -5.50
C TRP A 222 -5.32 -22.57 -6.22
N VAL A 223 -4.57 -23.16 -7.15
CA VAL A 223 -3.65 -22.46 -8.06
C VAL A 223 -3.84 -23.02 -9.48
N GLY A 224 -3.94 -22.13 -10.46
CA GLY A 224 -4.02 -22.51 -11.87
C GLY A 224 -2.67 -22.42 -12.58
N ASN A 225 -2.42 -23.35 -13.50
CA ASN A 225 -1.27 -23.26 -14.40
C ASN A 225 -1.55 -22.23 -15.52
N ALA A 226 -0.82 -21.12 -15.50
CA ALA A 226 -1.09 -19.99 -16.40
C ALA A 226 -0.45 -20.11 -17.79
N GLN A 227 0.32 -21.18 -18.05
CA GLN A 227 1.19 -21.31 -19.22
C GLN A 227 0.54 -20.97 -20.56
N THR A 228 -0.74 -21.32 -20.75
CA THR A 228 -1.47 -21.13 -22.01
C THR A 228 -2.53 -20.03 -21.97
N GLN A 229 -2.80 -19.44 -20.79
CA GLN A 229 -3.91 -18.49 -20.60
C GLN A 229 -3.40 -17.06 -20.29
N CYS A 230 -2.50 -16.91 -19.33
CA CYS A 230 -1.99 -15.60 -18.90
C CYS A 230 -0.59 -15.68 -18.27
N PRO A 231 0.41 -16.25 -18.97
CA PRO A 231 1.73 -16.44 -18.37
C PRO A 231 2.37 -15.12 -17.94
N GLY A 232 2.12 -14.02 -18.66
CA GLY A 232 2.60 -12.68 -18.27
C GLY A 232 1.97 -12.09 -17.00
N GLN A 233 0.87 -12.64 -16.49
CA GLN A 233 0.28 -12.19 -15.22
C GLN A 233 0.67 -13.11 -14.07
N CYS A 234 0.51 -14.42 -14.27
CA CYS A 234 0.60 -15.40 -13.19
C CYS A 234 1.92 -16.18 -13.15
N ALA A 235 2.79 -15.98 -14.14
CA ALA A 235 4.14 -16.53 -14.16
C ALA A 235 5.21 -15.43 -14.26
N TRP A 236 4.86 -14.15 -14.04
CA TRP A 236 5.88 -13.11 -13.86
C TRP A 236 6.73 -13.43 -12.62
N PRO A 237 8.08 -13.34 -12.69
CA PRO A 237 8.91 -12.70 -13.72
C PRO A 237 9.45 -13.65 -14.82
N PHE A 238 8.96 -14.88 -14.94
CA PHE A 238 9.42 -15.87 -15.92
C PHE A 238 8.77 -15.76 -17.30
N HIS A 239 7.80 -14.86 -17.42
CA HIS A 239 7.20 -14.49 -18.70
C HIS A 239 7.10 -12.97 -18.78
N GLN A 240 7.12 -12.47 -20.01
CA GLN A 240 6.97 -11.04 -20.27
C GLN A 240 5.65 -10.56 -19.68
N PRO A 241 5.67 -9.55 -18.79
CA PRO A 241 4.46 -9.12 -18.13
C PRO A 241 3.52 -8.44 -19.13
N ILE A 242 2.21 -8.61 -18.93
CA ILE A 242 1.18 -8.03 -19.80
C ILE A 242 1.22 -6.49 -19.77
N TYR A 243 1.70 -5.92 -18.65
CA TYR A 243 1.84 -4.48 -18.38
C TYR A 243 3.06 -4.28 -17.46
N GLY A 244 3.63 -3.08 -17.37
CA GLY A 244 4.88 -2.86 -16.64
C GLY A 244 6.11 -2.78 -17.55
N PRO A 245 7.30 -2.49 -16.98
CA PRO A 245 8.57 -2.59 -17.69
C PRO A 245 8.71 -3.93 -18.42
N GLN A 246 8.95 -3.85 -19.72
CA GLN A 246 9.06 -5.01 -20.61
C GLN A 246 10.49 -5.57 -20.59
N SER A 247 11.06 -5.70 -19.40
CA SER A 247 12.37 -6.31 -19.21
C SER A 247 12.33 -7.76 -19.72
N PRO A 248 13.44 -8.27 -20.28
CA PRO A 248 13.51 -9.66 -20.70
C PRO A 248 13.10 -10.59 -19.54
N PRO A 249 12.22 -11.58 -19.80
CA PRO A 249 11.78 -12.50 -18.76
C PRO A 249 12.97 -13.23 -18.12
N LEU A 250 12.88 -13.48 -16.82
CA LEU A 250 13.85 -14.32 -16.14
C LEU A 250 13.72 -15.76 -16.60
N ILE A 251 14.84 -16.48 -16.62
CA ILE A 251 14.83 -17.92 -16.92
C ILE A 251 14.29 -18.66 -15.69
N ALA A 252 13.27 -19.49 -15.91
CA ALA A 252 12.57 -20.23 -14.86
C ALA A 252 13.47 -21.33 -14.24
N PRO A 253 13.56 -21.45 -12.91
CA PRO A 253 14.52 -22.32 -12.23
C PRO A 253 14.28 -23.81 -12.39
N ASN A 254 13.08 -24.24 -12.77
CA ASN A 254 12.78 -25.63 -13.06
C ASN A 254 12.47 -25.88 -14.55
N ASN A 255 12.88 -24.94 -15.42
CA ASN A 255 12.66 -25.00 -16.87
C ASN A 255 11.18 -25.20 -17.24
N ASN A 256 10.26 -24.67 -16.43
CA ASN A 256 8.83 -24.70 -16.72
C ASN A 256 8.14 -23.43 -16.20
N VAL A 257 7.99 -22.43 -17.08
CA VAL A 257 7.38 -21.12 -16.77
C VAL A 257 6.03 -21.26 -16.07
N GLY A 258 5.17 -22.16 -16.54
CA GLY A 258 3.84 -22.39 -15.97
C GLY A 258 3.90 -22.87 -14.53
N VAL A 259 4.65 -23.94 -14.28
CA VAL A 259 4.76 -24.57 -12.96
C VAL A 259 5.60 -23.73 -11.99
N ASP A 260 6.67 -23.09 -12.46
CA ASP A 260 7.44 -22.15 -11.65
C ASP A 260 6.58 -20.93 -11.23
N GLY A 261 5.71 -20.45 -12.13
CA GLY A 261 4.67 -19.46 -11.79
C GLY A 261 3.64 -19.99 -10.78
N MET A 262 3.22 -21.26 -10.89
CA MET A 262 2.36 -21.88 -9.88
C MET A 262 3.04 -21.91 -8.51
N VAL A 263 4.34 -22.18 -8.42
CA VAL A 263 5.07 -22.19 -7.15
C VAL A 263 5.08 -20.82 -6.48
N ILE A 264 5.31 -19.73 -7.23
CA ILE A 264 5.23 -18.35 -6.71
C ILE A 264 3.87 -18.11 -6.03
N ASN A 265 2.79 -18.42 -6.74
CA ASN A 265 1.42 -18.20 -6.25
C ASN A 265 1.09 -19.11 -5.08
N LEU A 266 1.52 -20.38 -5.15
CA LEU A 266 1.32 -21.35 -4.09
C LEU A 266 2.05 -20.95 -2.81
N ALA A 267 3.28 -20.45 -2.90
CA ALA A 267 4.05 -19.93 -1.78
C ALA A 267 3.30 -18.77 -1.10
N SER A 268 2.80 -17.82 -1.89
CA SER A 268 2.01 -16.69 -1.38
C SER A 268 0.75 -17.15 -0.65
N LEU A 269 0.00 -18.06 -1.27
CA LEU A 269 -1.26 -18.58 -0.72
C LEU A 269 -1.04 -19.48 0.50
N PHE A 270 0.08 -20.20 0.61
CA PHE A 270 0.41 -20.93 1.82
C PHE A 270 0.62 -19.98 3.00
N ALA A 271 1.38 -18.90 2.81
CA ALA A 271 1.60 -17.92 3.86
C ALA A 271 0.27 -17.30 4.35
N GLY A 272 -0.62 -16.92 3.41
CA GLY A 272 -1.97 -16.46 3.73
C GLY A 272 -2.80 -17.54 4.44
N THR A 273 -2.78 -18.78 3.97
CA THR A 273 -3.55 -19.89 4.55
C THR A 273 -3.17 -20.21 5.98
N VAL A 274 -1.88 -20.16 6.33
CA VAL A 274 -1.45 -20.51 7.69
C VAL A 274 -1.64 -19.35 8.66
N THR A 275 -1.53 -18.11 8.18
CA THR A 275 -1.68 -16.89 8.99
C THR A 275 -3.11 -16.33 9.03
N ASN A 276 -3.97 -16.71 8.09
CA ASN A 276 -5.37 -16.29 8.00
C ASN A 276 -6.29 -17.40 7.40
N PRO A 277 -6.33 -18.63 7.96
CA PRO A 277 -7.05 -19.76 7.35
C PRO A 277 -8.56 -19.57 7.21
N PHE A 278 -9.18 -18.73 8.06
CA PHE A 278 -10.63 -18.59 8.16
C PHE A 278 -11.13 -17.15 7.98
N GLY A 279 -10.28 -16.24 7.50
CA GLY A 279 -10.63 -14.84 7.22
C GLY A 279 -10.66 -13.92 8.45
N ASN A 280 -10.11 -14.37 9.58
CA ASN A 280 -10.04 -13.61 10.83
C ASN A 280 -8.68 -13.73 11.56
N GLY A 281 -7.62 -14.17 10.88
CA GLY A 281 -6.25 -14.21 11.39
C GLY A 281 -5.52 -12.88 11.20
N TYR A 282 -4.41 -12.87 10.48
CA TYR A 282 -3.66 -11.65 10.14
C TYR A 282 -4.04 -11.09 8.78
N TYR A 283 -4.57 -9.86 8.75
CA TYR A 283 -4.80 -9.14 7.49
C TYR A 283 -4.96 -7.63 7.67
N GLN A 284 -4.91 -6.90 6.55
CA GLN A 284 -5.27 -5.48 6.42
C GLN A 284 -6.28 -5.28 5.30
N GLY A 285 -7.13 -4.25 5.43
CA GLY A 285 -8.18 -3.97 4.46
C GLY A 285 -9.48 -4.74 4.73
N PRO A 286 -10.45 -4.72 3.81
CA PRO A 286 -11.71 -5.45 3.95
C PRO A 286 -11.48 -6.97 3.91
N ALA A 287 -12.27 -7.73 4.68
CA ALA A 287 -12.14 -9.19 4.80
C ALA A 287 -12.41 -9.93 3.49
N GLU A 288 -13.08 -9.30 2.54
CA GLU A 288 -13.40 -9.81 1.21
C GLU A 288 -12.23 -9.72 0.23
N ALA A 289 -11.25 -8.84 0.50
CA ALA A 289 -10.03 -8.64 -0.31
C ALA A 289 -8.83 -8.22 0.58
N PRO A 290 -8.42 -9.09 1.52
CA PRO A 290 -7.37 -8.75 2.49
C PRO A 290 -5.98 -8.69 1.85
N LEU A 291 -5.17 -7.73 2.31
CA LEU A 291 -3.71 -7.85 2.25
C LEU A 291 -3.26 -8.73 3.42
N GLU A 292 -2.41 -9.71 3.14
CA GLU A 292 -1.97 -10.76 4.06
C GLU A 292 -0.44 -10.88 4.03
N ALA A 293 0.10 -11.89 4.73
CA ALA A 293 1.54 -12.08 4.94
C ALA A 293 2.38 -11.97 3.66
N SER A 294 1.90 -12.49 2.53
CA SER A 294 2.61 -12.40 1.26
C SER A 294 2.00 -11.37 0.29
N SER A 295 0.67 -11.20 0.27
CA SER A 295 0.02 -10.27 -0.66
C SER A 295 0.29 -8.80 -0.33
N ALA A 296 0.78 -8.49 0.87
CA ALA A 296 1.33 -7.19 1.23
C ALA A 296 2.68 -6.87 0.55
N CYS A 297 3.32 -7.85 -0.10
CA CYS A 297 4.65 -7.75 -0.72
C CYS A 297 4.63 -8.05 -2.24
N PRO A 298 3.72 -7.46 -3.03
CA PRO A 298 3.54 -7.87 -4.41
C PRO A 298 4.80 -7.63 -5.24
N GLY A 299 5.29 -8.69 -5.90
CA GLY A 299 6.41 -8.63 -6.84
C GLY A 299 7.80 -8.41 -6.24
N ILE A 300 7.92 -8.46 -4.91
CA ILE A 300 9.22 -8.36 -4.23
C ILE A 300 9.80 -9.77 -4.08
N TYR A 301 10.89 -10.08 -4.80
CA TYR A 301 11.59 -11.37 -4.70
C TYR A 301 13.04 -11.23 -4.21
N GLY A 302 13.62 -10.05 -4.30
CA GLY A 302 14.99 -9.77 -3.88
C GLY A 302 15.20 -8.32 -3.46
N LYS A 303 16.40 -8.03 -2.95
CA LYS A 303 16.76 -6.68 -2.50
C LYS A 303 16.71 -5.69 -3.66
N GLY A 304 16.09 -4.53 -3.44
CA GLY A 304 15.96 -3.47 -4.44
C GLY A 304 14.90 -3.75 -5.51
N ALA A 305 13.98 -4.69 -5.27
CA ALA A 305 12.83 -4.89 -6.13
C ALA A 305 11.98 -3.61 -6.24
N TYR A 306 11.43 -3.37 -7.42
CA TYR A 306 10.52 -2.27 -7.75
C TYR A 306 9.59 -2.73 -8.88
N PRO A 307 8.50 -2.03 -9.21
CA PRO A 307 7.58 -2.46 -10.28
C PRO A 307 8.32 -2.75 -11.60
N GLY A 308 8.25 -4.00 -12.07
CA GLY A 308 8.94 -4.48 -13.29
C GLY A 308 10.35 -5.05 -13.09
N TYR A 309 10.87 -5.03 -11.87
CA TYR A 309 12.15 -5.62 -11.50
C TYR A 309 12.01 -6.47 -10.23
N ALA A 310 12.28 -7.77 -10.35
CA ALA A 310 12.10 -8.75 -9.29
C ALA A 310 13.04 -8.55 -8.08
N GLY A 311 14.05 -7.67 -8.20
CA GLY A 311 15.12 -7.49 -7.22
C GLY A 311 16.38 -8.23 -7.60
N ASN A 312 17.42 -8.09 -6.78
CA ASN A 312 18.66 -8.84 -6.95
C ASN A 312 18.43 -10.31 -6.59
N LEU A 313 18.62 -11.20 -7.57
CA LEU A 313 18.38 -12.65 -7.46
C LEU A 313 19.67 -13.44 -7.69
N LEU A 314 19.68 -14.69 -7.23
CA LEU A 314 20.70 -15.65 -7.60
C LEU A 314 20.48 -16.12 -9.04
N VAL A 315 21.57 -16.34 -9.77
CA VAL A 315 21.55 -16.86 -11.13
C VAL A 315 22.31 -18.18 -11.17
N ASP A 316 21.69 -19.22 -11.70
CA ASP A 316 22.36 -20.49 -11.96
C ASP A 316 23.37 -20.31 -13.11
N PRO A 317 24.67 -20.58 -12.91
CA PRO A 317 25.68 -20.34 -13.92
C PRO A 317 25.57 -21.28 -15.14
N SER A 318 24.92 -22.43 -15.00
CA SER A 318 24.77 -23.43 -16.06
C SER A 318 23.53 -23.20 -16.92
N THR A 319 22.43 -22.73 -16.32
CA THR A 319 21.15 -22.55 -17.01
C THR A 319 20.76 -21.09 -17.22
N GLY A 320 21.40 -20.16 -16.52
CA GLY A 320 20.99 -18.75 -16.44
C GLY A 320 19.72 -18.52 -15.61
N ALA A 321 19.18 -19.56 -14.95
CA ALA A 321 17.92 -19.47 -14.24
C ALA A 321 18.01 -18.61 -12.97
N SER A 322 16.99 -17.77 -12.76
CA SER A 322 16.94 -16.85 -11.61
C SER A 322 16.12 -17.42 -10.47
N TYR A 323 16.64 -17.35 -9.24
CA TYR A 323 16.02 -17.93 -8.06
C TYR A 323 16.46 -17.20 -6.78
N ASN A 324 15.78 -17.48 -5.66
CA ASN A 324 16.18 -16.94 -4.34
C ASN A 324 16.15 -17.98 -3.22
N ALA A 325 15.76 -19.23 -3.49
CA ALA A 325 15.73 -20.29 -2.50
C ALA A 325 16.10 -21.65 -3.10
N HIS A 326 16.89 -22.43 -2.36
CA HIS A 326 17.15 -23.83 -2.61
C HIS A 326 16.09 -24.69 -1.91
N GLY A 327 15.56 -25.69 -2.63
CA GLY A 327 14.68 -26.71 -2.10
C GLY A 327 15.31 -28.10 -2.12
N GLU A 328 14.51 -29.10 -1.75
CA GLU A 328 14.86 -30.52 -1.80
C GLU A 328 15.14 -31.00 -3.22
N ASN A 329 15.79 -32.15 -3.33
CA ASN A 329 16.07 -32.82 -4.61
C ASN A 329 16.81 -31.92 -5.63
N GLY A 330 17.61 -30.97 -5.14
CA GLY A 330 18.38 -30.04 -5.98
C GLY A 330 17.53 -28.95 -6.65
N ARG A 331 16.25 -28.82 -6.29
CA ARG A 331 15.34 -27.83 -6.86
C ARG A 331 15.72 -26.41 -6.44
N LYS A 332 15.41 -25.47 -7.31
CA LYS A 332 15.56 -24.03 -7.08
C LYS A 332 14.20 -23.36 -7.26
N TYR A 333 13.91 -22.37 -6.45
CA TYR A 333 12.62 -21.68 -6.45
C TYR A 333 12.80 -20.17 -6.30
N LEU A 334 11.84 -19.45 -6.87
CA LEU A 334 11.64 -18.03 -6.62
C LEU A 334 10.43 -17.86 -5.71
N LEU A 335 10.64 -17.28 -4.54
CA LEU A 335 9.62 -17.15 -3.50
C LEU A 335 9.36 -15.67 -3.21
N PRO A 336 8.09 -15.25 -3.06
CA PRO A 336 7.77 -13.86 -2.75
C PRO A 336 8.27 -13.48 -1.36
N ALA A 337 8.56 -12.20 -1.15
CA ALA A 337 8.81 -11.69 0.18
C ALA A 337 7.57 -11.88 1.08
N LEU A 338 7.82 -12.05 2.37
CA LEU A 338 6.81 -12.09 3.41
C LEU A 338 6.96 -10.86 4.28
N TYR A 339 5.85 -10.25 4.69
CA TYR A 339 5.89 -9.21 5.71
C TYR A 339 6.42 -9.81 7.01
N ASP A 340 7.39 -9.14 7.61
CA ASP A 340 7.98 -9.55 8.87
C ASP A 340 7.36 -8.71 10.00
N PRO A 341 6.47 -9.31 10.81
CA PRO A 341 5.77 -8.56 11.84
C PRO A 341 6.68 -8.18 13.02
N ALA A 342 7.90 -8.73 13.10
CA ALA A 342 8.87 -8.39 14.14
C ALA A 342 9.74 -7.17 13.78
N THR A 343 9.98 -6.94 12.49
CA THR A 343 10.80 -5.82 12.01
C THR A 343 10.00 -4.76 11.26
N SER A 344 8.69 -4.96 11.09
CA SER A 344 7.80 -4.11 10.30
C SER A 344 8.32 -3.83 8.89
N SER A 345 8.97 -4.83 8.29
CA SER A 345 9.61 -4.73 6.98
C SER A 345 9.31 -5.95 6.12
N PHE A 346 9.58 -5.88 4.82
CA PHE A 346 9.49 -7.04 3.94
C PHE A 346 10.74 -7.91 4.13
N SER A 347 10.54 -9.20 4.35
CA SER A 347 11.60 -10.18 4.52
C SER A 347 11.68 -11.11 3.30
N TRP A 348 12.90 -11.22 2.77
CA TRP A 348 13.31 -12.19 1.75
C TRP A 348 14.57 -12.90 2.26
N VAL A 349 14.96 -14.00 1.62
CA VAL A 349 16.09 -14.79 2.14
C VAL A 349 17.40 -14.03 1.91
N HIS A 350 18.11 -13.70 3.00
CA HIS A 350 19.37 -12.97 2.98
C HIS A 350 20.56 -13.88 2.64
N PHE A 351 21.48 -13.36 1.82
CA PHE A 351 22.81 -13.96 1.62
C PHE A 351 23.69 -13.69 2.85
N ASN A 352 24.19 -14.74 3.50
CA ASN A 352 25.31 -14.64 4.42
C ASN A 352 26.60 -14.94 3.65
N ALA A 353 27.29 -13.89 3.20
CA ALA A 353 28.75 -13.93 3.10
C ALA A 353 29.28 -12.56 3.57
N GLU A 354 29.96 -12.58 4.72
CA GLU A 354 30.95 -11.57 5.11
C GLU A 354 30.58 -10.08 5.15
N ALA A 355 29.43 -9.74 5.75
CA ALA A 355 29.14 -8.35 6.13
C ALA A 355 28.70 -8.17 7.60
N ARG A 356 29.12 -9.07 8.50
CA ARG A 356 28.83 -8.97 9.94
C ARG A 356 30.08 -8.66 10.79
N ARG A 357 30.99 -7.85 10.26
CA ARG A 357 32.19 -7.39 10.99
C ARG A 357 32.49 -5.90 10.98
N LEU A 358 31.65 -5.06 10.40
CA LEU A 358 31.73 -3.62 10.60
C LEU A 358 30.33 -3.06 10.82
N VAL A 359 30.21 -2.18 11.80
CA VAL A 359 28.98 -1.55 12.30
C VAL A 359 28.18 -2.42 13.30
N GLY A 360 28.68 -2.44 14.53
CA GLY A 360 27.77 -2.49 15.67
C GLY A 360 26.89 -1.24 15.64
N SER A 361 25.59 -1.42 15.58
CA SER A 361 24.64 -0.39 16.01
C SER A 361 23.42 -1.08 16.63
N ASN A 362 23.20 -0.71 17.88
CA ASN A 362 22.00 -0.91 18.67
C ASN A 362 20.77 -0.44 17.86
N PRO A 363 19.57 -1.05 17.99
CA PRO A 363 18.37 -0.49 17.40
C PRO A 363 17.94 0.72 18.25
N ALA A 364 18.63 1.85 18.05
CA ALA A 364 18.15 3.14 18.49
C ALA A 364 16.99 3.54 17.57
N ALA A 365 15.92 4.06 18.17
CA ALA A 365 14.81 4.72 17.50
C ALA A 365 15.33 5.50 16.29
N ILE A 366 14.74 5.21 15.12
CA ILE A 366 15.04 5.95 13.90
C ILE A 366 14.50 7.36 14.12
N ALA A 367 15.38 8.24 14.62
CA ALA A 367 15.27 9.66 14.37
C ALA A 367 15.39 9.82 12.85
N VAL A 368 14.23 9.89 12.19
CA VAL A 368 14.14 10.20 10.76
C VAL A 368 14.80 11.57 10.58
N PRO A 369 15.81 11.70 9.69
CA PRO A 369 16.41 12.99 9.43
C PRO A 369 15.35 13.97 8.94
N ILE A 370 15.37 15.16 9.52
CA ILE A 370 14.54 16.31 9.20
C ILE A 370 14.58 16.56 7.68
N PRO A 371 13.44 16.81 6.99
CA PRO A 371 13.47 17.37 5.65
C PRO A 371 14.31 18.66 5.69
N GLN A 372 15.47 18.68 5.03
CA GLN A 372 16.27 19.89 4.86
C GLN A 372 15.61 20.84 3.86
N TRP A 373 14.35 21.20 4.09
CA TRP A 373 13.84 22.48 3.63
C TRP A 373 14.43 23.55 4.55
N PRO A 374 15.10 24.59 4.01
CA PRO A 374 15.52 25.73 4.82
C PRO A 374 14.31 26.29 5.57
N SER A 375 14.47 26.50 6.87
CA SER A 375 13.41 26.80 7.83
C SER A 375 12.61 28.09 7.51
N SER A 376 11.30 27.98 7.79
CA SER A 376 10.30 29.00 8.14
C SER A 376 10.09 30.19 7.18
N ASN A 377 8.88 30.25 6.61
CA ASN A 377 8.26 31.34 5.82
C ASN A 377 8.48 31.31 4.29
N TRP A 378 8.71 30.15 3.69
CA TRP A 378 8.88 30.05 2.23
C TRP A 378 7.57 29.71 1.52
N GLN A 379 7.13 30.60 0.64
CA GLN A 379 6.14 30.29 -0.40
C GLN A 379 6.83 29.45 -1.48
N HIS A 380 6.37 28.22 -1.70
CA HIS A 380 6.86 27.42 -2.82
C HIS A 380 6.10 27.81 -4.08
N LEU A 381 6.84 28.17 -5.13
CA LEU A 381 6.29 28.41 -6.45
C LEU A 381 6.24 27.10 -7.23
N VAL A 382 5.06 26.75 -7.73
CA VAL A 382 4.88 25.65 -8.68
C VAL A 382 4.90 26.23 -10.08
N ASN A 383 5.99 26.01 -10.82
CA ASN A 383 6.08 26.42 -12.22
C ASN A 383 5.55 25.30 -13.11
N LEU A 384 4.77 25.64 -14.14
CA LEU A 384 4.23 24.68 -15.09
C LEU A 384 4.99 24.79 -16.42
N ILE A 385 5.53 23.68 -16.91
CA ILE A 385 6.17 23.54 -18.20
C ILE A 385 5.25 22.68 -19.06
N TRP A 386 4.53 23.32 -19.99
CA TRP A 386 3.60 22.68 -20.91
C TRP A 386 4.34 22.24 -22.16
N TYR A 387 4.44 20.93 -22.37
CA TYR A 387 5.15 20.34 -23.51
C TYR A 387 4.17 19.63 -24.45
N GLY A 388 4.03 20.17 -25.66
CA GLY A 388 3.13 19.68 -26.70
C GLY A 388 1.77 20.40 -26.77
N ASN A 389 0.83 19.80 -27.48
CA ASN A 389 -0.41 20.44 -27.91
C ASN A 389 -1.52 20.41 -26.84
N PHE A 390 -1.48 21.36 -25.90
CA PHE A 390 -2.55 21.60 -24.92
C PHE A 390 -3.50 22.70 -25.39
N LYS A 391 -4.81 22.45 -25.32
CA LYS A 391 -5.81 23.52 -25.53
C LYS A 391 -5.78 24.53 -24.37
N PRO A 392 -6.11 25.82 -24.59
CA PRO A 392 -6.24 26.78 -23.49
C PRO A 392 -7.19 26.33 -22.37
N SER A 393 -8.28 25.63 -22.71
CA SER A 393 -9.21 25.05 -21.75
C SER A 393 -8.59 23.96 -20.88
N GLN A 394 -7.72 23.12 -21.45
CA GLN A 394 -6.97 22.09 -20.73
C GLN A 394 -5.95 22.72 -19.78
N ARG A 395 -5.25 23.76 -20.25
CA ARG A 395 -4.29 24.49 -19.41
C ARG A 395 -4.94 25.15 -18.20
N ALA A 396 -6.16 25.66 -18.37
CA ALA A 396 -6.93 26.25 -17.29
C ALA A 396 -7.26 25.23 -16.18
N ILE A 397 -7.57 23.97 -16.51
CA ILE A 397 -7.90 22.93 -15.50
C ILE A 397 -6.76 22.74 -14.51
N LEU A 398 -5.53 22.47 -14.96
CA LEU A 398 -4.41 22.25 -14.05
C LEU A 398 -3.92 23.55 -13.41
N SER A 399 -3.96 24.68 -14.11
CA SER A 399 -3.62 25.99 -13.53
C SER A 399 -4.55 26.36 -12.38
N ASP A 400 -5.86 26.16 -12.57
CA ASP A 400 -6.89 26.39 -11.56
C ASP A 400 -6.74 25.40 -10.39
N PHE A 401 -6.36 24.14 -10.64
CA PHE A 401 -6.06 23.19 -9.58
C PHE A 401 -4.92 23.69 -8.68
N ILE A 402 -3.79 24.13 -9.25
CA ILE A 402 -2.66 24.68 -8.47
C ILE A 402 -3.08 25.95 -7.71
N ASN A 403 -3.82 26.85 -8.34
CA ASN A 403 -4.37 28.04 -7.68
C ASN A 403 -5.31 27.69 -6.51
N SER A 404 -6.01 26.55 -6.60
CA SER A 404 -6.91 26.08 -5.55
C SER A 404 -6.20 25.58 -4.30
N LEU A 405 -4.92 25.17 -4.40
CA LEU A 405 -4.08 24.79 -3.24
C LEU A 405 -3.76 25.99 -2.36
N ALA A 406 -3.60 27.17 -2.98
CA ALA A 406 -3.20 28.42 -2.33
C ALA A 406 -4.35 29.19 -1.68
N SER A 407 -5.60 28.78 -1.93
CA SER A 407 -6.78 29.58 -1.56
C SER A 407 -6.97 29.59 -0.05
N SER A 408 -6.57 30.68 0.59
CA SER A 408 -6.95 31.01 1.98
C SER A 408 -8.41 31.44 2.12
N LYS A 409 -9.09 31.72 0.99
CA LYS A 409 -10.52 32.01 0.96
C LYS A 409 -11.28 30.69 1.13
N PHE A 410 -12.24 30.68 2.07
CA PHE A 410 -13.24 29.64 2.16
C PHE A 410 -13.97 29.52 0.82
N VAL A 411 -13.57 28.53 0.02
CA VAL A 411 -14.33 28.15 -1.17
C VAL A 411 -15.58 27.45 -0.64
N SER A 412 -16.74 28.08 -0.83
CA SER A 412 -18.03 27.46 -0.58
C SER A 412 -18.56 26.96 -1.93
N PRO A 413 -18.97 25.69 -2.05
CA PRO A 413 -19.14 24.68 -0.99
C PRO A 413 -17.85 23.98 -0.53
N GLN A 414 -17.88 23.38 0.67
CA GLN A 414 -16.84 22.48 1.20
C GLN A 414 -17.24 21.01 0.96
N PRO A 415 -16.28 20.07 0.94
CA PRO A 415 -14.82 20.23 1.08
C PRO A 415 -14.14 20.84 -0.15
N SER A 416 -13.00 21.51 0.07
CA SER A 416 -12.25 22.23 -0.98
C SER A 416 -10.84 21.66 -1.21
N VAL A 417 -10.24 21.96 -2.36
CA VAL A 417 -8.84 21.60 -2.67
C VAL A 417 -7.88 22.16 -1.61
N ALA A 418 -8.13 23.38 -1.11
CA ALA A 418 -7.33 23.97 -0.04
C ALA A 418 -7.47 23.19 1.28
N THR A 419 -8.67 22.71 1.60
CA THR A 419 -8.93 21.88 2.79
C THR A 419 -8.18 20.55 2.71
N TRP A 420 -8.16 19.92 1.52
CA TRP A 420 -7.35 18.74 1.25
C TRP A 420 -5.86 19.01 1.42
N TRP A 421 -5.36 20.10 0.83
CA TRP A 421 -3.96 20.46 0.92
C TRP A 421 -3.50 20.72 2.36
N LYS A 422 -4.36 21.32 3.17
CA LYS A 422 -4.10 21.61 4.59
C LYS A 422 -3.82 20.36 5.42
N ALA A 423 -4.26 19.17 4.99
CA ALA A 423 -3.91 17.92 5.67
C ALA A 423 -2.39 17.68 5.74
N MET A 424 -1.62 18.30 4.83
CA MET A 424 -0.15 18.25 4.84
C MET A 424 0.48 18.93 6.06
N ASP A 425 -0.20 19.91 6.68
CA ASP A 425 0.31 20.58 7.88
C ASP A 425 0.60 19.56 9.00
N LYS A 426 -0.14 18.45 9.08
CA LYS A 426 0.13 17.37 10.04
C LYS A 426 1.55 16.81 9.93
N TYR A 427 2.06 16.63 8.71
CA TYR A 427 3.43 16.16 8.49
C TYR A 427 4.48 17.18 8.93
N TYR A 428 4.22 18.47 8.71
CA TYR A 428 5.14 19.54 9.14
C TYR A 428 5.10 19.75 10.65
N HIS A 429 3.94 19.60 11.29
CA HIS A 429 3.82 19.68 12.76
C HIS A 429 4.64 18.61 13.48
N LEU A 430 4.79 17.41 12.92
CA LEU A 430 5.65 16.36 13.46
C LEU A 430 7.14 16.76 13.51
N THR A 431 7.55 17.79 12.78
CA THR A 431 8.94 18.28 12.73
C THR A 431 9.25 19.39 13.74
N ASN A 432 8.34 19.71 14.68
CA ASN A 432 8.44 20.84 15.62
C ASN A 432 8.65 22.21 14.95
N LYS A 433 8.36 22.33 13.65
CA LYS A 433 8.32 23.61 12.92
C LYS A 433 6.87 24.07 12.80
N SER A 434 6.54 25.20 13.41
CA SER A 434 5.22 25.85 13.27
C SER A 434 5.18 26.63 11.94
N SER A 435 5.08 25.91 10.83
CA SER A 435 5.01 26.52 9.50
C SER A 435 3.95 25.84 8.66
N SER A 436 2.96 26.60 8.20
CA SER A 436 1.99 26.17 7.20
C SER A 436 2.64 26.12 5.82
N LEU A 437 2.43 25.05 5.07
CA LEU A 437 2.95 24.93 3.72
C LEU A 437 2.12 25.78 2.75
N VAL A 438 2.68 26.89 2.28
CA VAL A 438 2.03 27.74 1.27
C VAL A 438 2.62 27.46 -0.10
N ILE A 439 1.78 26.98 -1.01
CA ILE A 439 2.11 26.82 -2.43
C ILE A 439 1.35 27.87 -3.23
N SER A 440 1.96 28.38 -4.30
CA SER A 440 1.30 29.26 -5.27
C SER A 440 1.75 28.95 -6.70
N LEU A 441 0.90 29.24 -7.66
CA LEU A 441 1.23 29.10 -9.08
C LEU A 441 2.32 30.11 -9.46
N GLY A 442 3.41 29.60 -10.02
CA GLY A 442 4.52 30.39 -10.53
C GLY A 442 4.40 30.66 -12.03
N SER A 443 5.55 30.71 -12.70
CA SER A 443 5.63 30.91 -14.14
C SER A 443 5.05 29.71 -14.92
N GLN A 444 4.51 30.00 -16.11
CA GLN A 444 4.08 28.99 -17.06
C GLN A 444 4.88 29.11 -18.35
N ILE A 445 5.53 28.02 -18.77
CA ILE A 445 6.36 27.94 -19.96
C ILE A 445 5.64 27.04 -20.97
N LEU A 446 5.49 27.51 -22.21
CA LEU A 446 4.84 26.76 -23.28
C LEU A 446 5.88 26.31 -24.31
N ASP A 447 5.88 25.03 -24.62
CA ASP A 447 6.73 24.38 -25.61
C ASP A 447 5.84 23.59 -26.59
N GLU A 448 5.12 24.33 -27.43
CA GLU A 448 4.17 23.79 -28.42
C GLU A 448 4.88 23.31 -29.70
N SER A 449 6.17 23.62 -29.85
CA SER A 449 7.00 23.22 -30.99
C SER A 449 7.69 21.87 -30.82
N TYR A 450 7.51 21.21 -29.66
CA TYR A 450 8.13 19.93 -29.32
C TYR A 450 9.66 20.01 -29.41
N SER A 451 10.29 20.91 -28.65
CA SER A 451 11.73 21.22 -28.79
C SER A 451 12.69 20.01 -28.68
N LEU A 452 12.25 18.91 -28.06
CA LEU A 452 13.01 17.66 -27.88
C LEU A 452 12.38 16.45 -28.61
N GLY A 453 11.40 16.69 -29.49
CA GLY A 453 10.62 15.66 -30.19
C GLY A 453 9.41 15.15 -29.41
N LYS A 454 8.62 14.26 -30.03
CA LYS A 454 7.38 13.69 -29.43
C LYS A 454 7.62 12.44 -28.58
N SER A 455 8.87 11.99 -28.46
CA SER A 455 9.27 10.84 -27.63
C SER A 455 10.38 11.29 -26.71
N LEU A 456 10.12 11.28 -25.40
CA LEU A 456 11.04 11.83 -24.39
C LEU A 456 11.63 10.72 -23.50
N THR A 457 12.93 10.80 -23.22
CA THR A 457 13.61 10.03 -22.16
C THR A 457 13.49 10.73 -20.81
N ASN A 458 13.86 10.03 -19.73
CA ASN A 458 13.87 10.62 -18.39
C ASN A 458 14.84 11.82 -18.29
N GLU A 459 16.00 11.77 -18.92
CA GLU A 459 16.97 12.86 -18.94
C GLU A 459 16.39 14.10 -19.64
N GLN A 460 15.61 13.90 -20.71
CA GLN A 460 14.94 14.99 -21.41
C GLN A 460 13.83 15.61 -20.56
N ILE A 461 13.15 14.84 -19.71
CA ILE A 461 12.21 15.39 -18.71
C ILE A 461 12.95 16.31 -17.72
N LEU A 462 14.11 15.92 -17.21
CA LEU A 462 14.93 16.79 -16.36
C LEU A 462 15.39 18.05 -17.10
N GLN A 463 15.74 17.92 -18.38
CA GLN A 463 16.10 19.06 -19.23
C GLN A 463 14.93 20.04 -19.42
N LEU A 464 13.68 19.54 -19.52
CA LEU A 464 12.50 20.40 -19.56
C LEU A 464 12.23 21.04 -18.21
N ALA A 465 12.37 20.29 -17.12
CA ALA A 465 12.20 20.82 -15.76
C ALA A 465 13.21 21.92 -15.44
N SER A 466 14.43 21.86 -16.00
CA SER A 466 15.45 22.89 -15.81
C SER A 466 15.18 24.21 -16.56
N LYS A 467 14.23 24.24 -17.51
CA LYS A 467 13.75 25.49 -18.13
C LYS A 467 12.97 26.36 -17.14
N GLY A 468 12.41 25.77 -16.09
CA GLY A 468 11.74 26.49 -15.00
C GLY A 468 12.73 27.24 -14.10
N SER A 469 12.21 27.92 -13.08
CA SER A 469 13.07 28.64 -12.12
C SER A 469 14.02 27.67 -11.41
N GLN A 470 15.22 28.16 -11.04
CA GLN A 470 16.28 27.39 -10.42
C GLN A 470 16.49 27.73 -8.93
N ARG A 471 15.69 28.64 -8.36
CA ARG A 471 15.81 29.07 -6.95
C ARG A 471 14.53 28.75 -6.18
N ASN A 472 14.53 27.61 -5.48
CA ASN A 472 13.47 27.15 -4.58
C ASN A 472 12.07 26.81 -5.16
N PRO A 473 11.87 26.44 -6.44
CA PRO A 473 10.54 26.04 -6.93
C PRO A 473 10.35 24.51 -7.00
N ILE A 474 9.09 24.13 -7.20
CA ILE A 474 8.70 22.82 -7.76
C ILE A 474 8.42 23.05 -9.25
N ASN A 475 9.23 22.46 -10.14
CA ASN A 475 9.02 22.57 -11.58
C ASN A 475 8.24 21.35 -12.09
N VAL A 476 7.04 21.59 -12.64
CA VAL A 476 6.14 20.54 -13.10
C VAL A 476 6.14 20.51 -14.62
N VAL A 477 6.63 19.42 -15.21
CA VAL A 477 6.56 19.14 -16.64
C VAL A 477 5.26 18.40 -16.94
N LEU A 478 4.44 18.97 -17.82
CA LEU A 478 3.14 18.42 -18.25
C LEU A 478 3.25 18.09 -19.74
N THR A 479 3.07 16.82 -20.11
CA THR A 479 3.15 16.39 -21.52
C THR A 479 1.76 16.11 -22.09
N SER A 480 1.48 16.61 -23.29
CA SER A 480 0.19 16.43 -23.98
C SER A 480 -0.03 14.97 -24.40
N ALA A 481 -1.27 14.63 -24.78
CA ALA A 481 -1.65 13.24 -25.08
C ALA A 481 -0.89 12.63 -26.27
N ASP A 482 -0.36 13.46 -27.16
CA ASP A 482 0.40 13.05 -28.34
C ASP A 482 1.93 12.98 -28.10
N VAL A 483 2.37 13.02 -26.84
CA VAL A 483 3.77 12.89 -26.44
C VAL A 483 3.98 11.57 -25.70
N ALA A 484 4.89 10.74 -26.21
CA ALA A 484 5.36 9.54 -25.54
C ALA A 484 6.50 9.89 -24.58
N VAL A 485 6.49 9.29 -23.39
CA VAL A 485 7.56 9.45 -22.40
C VAL A 485 7.97 8.07 -21.88
N GLU A 486 9.26 7.87 -21.70
CA GLU A 486 9.81 6.62 -21.17
C GLU A 486 9.16 6.22 -19.83
N GLY A 487 8.62 5.00 -19.77
CA GLY A 487 7.94 4.47 -18.58
C GLY A 487 6.50 4.97 -18.37
N PHE A 488 6.02 5.93 -19.17
CA PHE A 488 4.62 6.33 -19.16
C PHE A 488 3.73 5.16 -19.55
N CYS A 489 2.56 5.03 -18.90
CA CYS A 489 1.57 4.00 -19.23
C CYS A 489 2.05 2.54 -19.11
N SER A 490 3.22 2.33 -18.52
CA SER A 490 3.82 1.02 -18.32
C SER A 490 4.15 0.84 -16.84
N SER A 491 4.95 1.74 -16.27
CA SER A 491 5.31 1.69 -14.84
C SER A 491 4.71 2.82 -14.02
N ARG A 492 4.32 3.93 -14.66
CA ARG A 492 3.92 5.17 -13.96
C ARG A 492 3.08 6.10 -14.83
N CYS A 493 2.34 6.97 -14.16
CA CYS A 493 1.55 8.06 -14.78
C CYS A 493 2.23 9.43 -14.65
N GLY A 494 3.35 9.46 -13.94
CA GLY A 494 4.18 10.60 -13.67
C GLY A 494 5.33 10.21 -12.74
N THR A 495 6.21 11.14 -12.43
CA THR A 495 7.30 10.96 -11.46
C THR A 495 7.55 12.26 -10.72
N HIS A 496 8.16 12.19 -9.55
CA HIS A 496 8.82 13.33 -8.95
C HIS A 496 10.27 12.96 -8.61
N GLY A 497 11.11 13.96 -8.43
CA GLY A 497 12.50 13.76 -8.07
C GLY A 497 13.22 15.07 -7.82
N SER A 498 14.53 14.97 -7.60
CA SER A 498 15.36 16.14 -7.34
C SER A 498 16.73 16.03 -8.00
N ASP A 499 17.30 17.18 -8.37
CA ASP A 499 18.70 17.27 -8.72
C ASP A 499 19.53 17.70 -7.49
N SER A 500 20.44 16.82 -7.07
CA SER A 500 21.33 17.04 -5.91
C SER A 500 22.27 18.24 -6.07
N GLY A 501 22.57 18.66 -7.32
CA GLY A 501 23.45 19.80 -7.59
C GLY A 501 22.77 21.15 -7.43
N SER A 502 21.51 21.27 -7.87
CA SER A 502 20.76 22.53 -7.91
C SER A 502 19.72 22.70 -6.80
N LYS A 503 19.47 21.67 -5.97
CA LYS A 503 18.33 21.59 -5.02
C LYS A 503 16.97 21.84 -5.69
N LEU A 504 16.88 21.56 -7.00
CA LEU A 504 15.65 21.62 -7.75
C LEU A 504 14.80 20.38 -7.44
N ALA A 505 13.53 20.57 -7.10
CA ALA A 505 12.52 19.51 -7.09
C ALA A 505 11.69 19.62 -8.37
N TYR A 506 11.45 18.48 -9.03
CA TYR A 506 10.65 18.43 -10.24
C TYR A 506 9.58 17.35 -10.16
N ILE A 507 8.52 17.56 -10.93
CA ILE A 507 7.44 16.62 -11.17
C ILE A 507 7.28 16.49 -12.68
N TRP A 508 6.95 15.31 -13.16
CA TRP A 508 6.40 15.11 -14.50
C TRP A 508 5.08 14.35 -14.42
N VAL A 509 4.09 14.76 -15.22
CA VAL A 509 2.82 14.06 -15.40
C VAL A 509 2.46 14.06 -16.88
N GLY A 510 2.06 12.90 -17.40
CA GLY A 510 1.61 12.76 -18.79
C GLY A 510 0.09 12.70 -18.93
N ASN A 511 -0.43 13.27 -20.01
CA ASN A 511 -1.83 13.07 -20.39
C ASN A 511 -2.03 11.67 -20.98
N SER A 512 -2.82 10.84 -20.30
CA SER A 512 -3.00 9.42 -20.63
C SER A 512 -4.14 9.13 -21.60
N GLU A 513 -4.90 10.14 -22.01
CA GLU A 513 -6.15 10.02 -22.79
C GLU A 513 -6.05 9.03 -23.97
N THR A 514 -4.94 9.05 -24.70
CA THR A 514 -4.74 8.25 -25.92
C THR A 514 -3.86 7.02 -25.73
N GLN A 515 -3.14 6.90 -24.60
CA GLN A 515 -2.12 5.87 -24.40
C GLN A 515 -2.56 4.82 -23.37
N CYS A 516 -3.10 5.24 -22.22
CA CYS A 516 -3.51 4.34 -21.14
C CYS A 516 -4.56 4.95 -20.20
N PRO A 517 -5.69 5.44 -20.73
CA PRO A 517 -6.68 6.13 -19.89
C PRO A 517 -7.23 5.21 -18.78
N GLY A 518 -7.35 3.90 -19.05
CA GLY A 518 -7.75 2.90 -18.05
C GLY A 518 -6.74 2.63 -16.93
N GLN A 519 -5.54 3.19 -16.97
CA GLN A 519 -4.56 3.10 -15.87
C GLN A 519 -4.41 4.45 -15.18
N CYS A 520 -4.12 5.50 -15.95
CA CYS A 520 -3.70 6.79 -15.42
C CYS A 520 -4.85 7.80 -15.30
N ALA A 521 -6.02 7.51 -15.87
CA ALA A 521 -7.24 8.29 -15.70
C ALA A 521 -8.34 7.50 -14.98
N TRP A 522 -8.04 6.37 -14.35
CA TRP A 522 -8.97 5.74 -13.42
C TRP A 522 -9.26 6.70 -12.26
N PRO A 523 -10.54 6.91 -11.83
CA PRO A 523 -11.74 6.14 -12.17
C PRO A 523 -12.60 6.67 -13.33
N PHE A 524 -12.11 7.62 -14.13
CA PHE A 524 -12.85 8.25 -15.24
C PHE A 524 -12.80 7.48 -16.56
N HIS A 525 -12.00 6.43 -16.62
CA HIS A 525 -11.97 5.49 -17.72
C HIS A 525 -12.05 4.06 -17.20
N GLN A 526 -12.57 3.17 -18.03
CA GLN A 526 -12.69 1.75 -17.71
C GLN A 526 -11.30 1.20 -17.43
N PRO A 527 -11.08 0.60 -16.24
CA PRO A 527 -9.78 0.10 -15.88
C PRO A 527 -9.40 -1.11 -16.73
N ILE A 528 -8.12 -1.22 -17.08
CA ILE A 528 -7.61 -2.31 -17.94
C ILE A 528 -7.82 -3.70 -17.27
N TYR A 529 -7.88 -3.74 -15.95
CA TYR A 529 -8.13 -4.94 -15.14
C TYR A 529 -8.90 -4.57 -13.85
N GLY A 530 -9.47 -5.56 -13.15
CA GLY A 530 -10.31 -5.34 -11.97
C GLY A 530 -11.80 -5.14 -12.30
N PRO A 531 -12.63 -4.73 -11.32
CA PRO A 531 -14.06 -4.51 -11.53
C PRO A 531 -14.34 -3.57 -12.69
N GLN A 532 -15.13 -4.04 -13.66
CA GLN A 532 -15.46 -3.34 -14.91
C GLN A 532 -16.73 -2.50 -14.75
N ASN A 533 -16.87 -1.84 -13.60
CA ASN A 533 -17.98 -0.94 -13.35
C ASN A 533 -17.93 0.23 -14.35
N PRO A 534 -19.09 0.82 -14.73
CA PRO A 534 -19.11 2.01 -15.55
C PRO A 534 -18.17 3.09 -14.97
N PRO A 535 -17.31 3.72 -15.79
CA PRO A 535 -16.41 4.76 -15.32
C PRO A 535 -17.18 5.94 -14.73
N LEU A 536 -16.56 6.63 -13.78
CA LEU A 536 -17.11 7.88 -13.27
C LEU A 536 -17.05 8.95 -14.35
N VAL A 537 -18.00 9.87 -14.33
CA VAL A 537 -17.96 11.03 -15.22
C VAL A 537 -16.93 12.03 -14.68
N ALA A 538 -16.02 12.45 -15.55
CA ALA A 538 -14.90 13.32 -15.19
C ALA A 538 -15.38 14.75 -14.85
N PRO A 539 -14.94 15.35 -13.73
CA PRO A 539 -15.48 16.62 -13.22
C PRO A 539 -15.20 17.84 -14.08
N ASN A 540 -14.23 17.79 -14.99
CA ASN A 540 -13.93 18.86 -15.93
C ASN A 540 -14.24 18.49 -17.39
N ASN A 541 -14.98 17.39 -17.59
CA ASN A 541 -15.33 16.86 -18.91
C ASN A 541 -14.12 16.59 -19.81
N ASP A 542 -12.99 16.22 -19.21
CA ASP A 542 -11.76 15.84 -19.90
C ASP A 542 -11.07 14.74 -19.10
N VAL A 543 -11.27 13.48 -19.54
CA VAL A 543 -10.77 12.27 -18.87
C VAL A 543 -9.24 12.33 -18.71
N GLY A 544 -8.53 12.79 -19.74
CA GLY A 544 -7.08 12.91 -19.72
C GLY A 544 -6.59 13.88 -18.66
N LEU A 545 -7.15 15.10 -18.66
CA LEU A 545 -6.75 16.17 -17.74
C LEU A 545 -7.20 15.91 -16.31
N ASP A 546 -8.40 15.34 -16.10
CA ASP A 546 -8.87 14.95 -14.78
C ASP A 546 -8.03 13.79 -14.20
N GLY A 547 -7.56 12.87 -15.05
CA GLY A 547 -6.53 11.89 -14.68
C GLY A 547 -5.19 12.54 -14.33
N MET A 548 -4.74 13.54 -15.10
CA MET A 548 -3.53 14.30 -14.78
C MET A 548 -3.64 15.01 -13.42
N VAL A 549 -4.82 15.54 -13.06
CA VAL A 549 -5.03 16.17 -11.73
C VAL A 549 -4.79 15.16 -10.60
N ILE A 550 -5.34 13.94 -10.70
CA ILE A 550 -5.13 12.89 -9.68
C ILE A 550 -3.63 12.59 -9.50
N ASN A 551 -2.93 12.39 -10.61
CA ASN A 551 -1.50 12.05 -10.59
C ASN A 551 -0.64 13.21 -10.09
N LEU A 552 -0.95 14.44 -10.53
CA LEU A 552 -0.26 15.65 -10.09
C LEU A 552 -0.49 15.89 -8.59
N ALA A 553 -1.71 15.72 -8.09
CA ALA A 553 -2.03 15.80 -6.67
C ALA A 553 -1.20 14.82 -5.84
N THR A 554 -1.13 13.56 -6.30
CA THR A 554 -0.35 12.50 -5.66
C THR A 554 1.14 12.85 -5.59
N LEU A 555 1.71 13.27 -6.72
CA LEU A 555 3.14 13.57 -6.82
C LEU A 555 3.53 14.88 -6.14
N LEU A 556 2.63 15.87 -6.08
CA LEU A 556 2.86 17.10 -5.32
C LEU A 556 2.97 16.81 -3.83
N VAL A 557 2.08 15.96 -3.29
CA VAL A 557 2.16 15.50 -1.90
C VAL A 557 3.50 14.82 -1.64
N GLY A 558 3.89 13.85 -2.48
CA GLY A 558 5.19 13.18 -2.37
C GLY A 558 6.36 14.16 -2.40
N THR A 559 6.34 15.11 -3.34
CA THR A 559 7.38 16.13 -3.50
C THR A 559 7.55 17.02 -2.27
N VAL A 560 6.46 17.41 -1.61
CA VAL A 560 6.57 18.32 -0.45
C VAL A 560 6.95 17.57 0.83
N THR A 561 6.49 16.33 0.99
CA THR A 561 6.81 15.50 2.16
C THR A 561 8.16 14.78 2.04
N ASN A 562 8.64 14.53 0.81
CA ASN A 562 9.85 13.77 0.51
C ASN A 562 10.57 14.28 -0.76
N PRO A 563 10.95 15.57 -0.82
CA PRO A 563 11.52 16.20 -2.03
C PRO A 563 12.82 15.56 -2.53
N PHE A 564 13.70 15.14 -1.61
CA PHE A 564 15.06 14.68 -1.90
C PHE A 564 15.28 13.19 -1.56
N GLY A 565 14.18 12.44 -1.41
CA GLY A 565 14.21 11.03 -1.03
C GLY A 565 14.78 10.79 0.37
N ASN A 566 14.62 11.74 1.29
CA ASN A 566 15.05 11.66 2.69
C ASN A 566 14.00 12.23 3.67
N GLY A 567 12.76 12.41 3.22
CA GLY A 567 11.61 12.85 4.02
C GLY A 567 10.72 11.68 4.42
N TYR A 568 9.40 11.87 4.37
CA TYR A 568 8.43 10.86 4.80
C TYR A 568 8.13 9.83 3.72
N TYR A 569 8.55 8.59 3.95
CA TYR A 569 8.20 7.44 3.12
C TYR A 569 8.31 6.11 3.89
N GLN A 570 7.69 5.07 3.35
CA GLN A 570 7.84 3.68 3.76
C GLN A 570 8.46 2.87 2.63
N GLY A 571 9.31 1.89 2.96
CA GLY A 571 9.99 1.04 1.98
C GLY A 571 11.38 1.56 1.58
N PRO A 572 11.99 1.01 0.52
CA PRO A 572 13.30 1.45 0.04
C PRO A 572 13.22 2.86 -0.58
N LYS A 573 14.31 3.63 -0.48
CA LYS A 573 14.41 5.01 -1.02
C LYS A 573 14.15 5.07 -2.53
N GLU A 574 14.44 3.98 -3.24
CA GLU A 574 14.33 3.85 -4.69
C GLU A 574 12.88 3.53 -5.15
N ALA A 575 12.00 3.15 -4.23
CA ALA A 575 10.57 2.91 -4.49
C ALA A 575 9.72 3.24 -3.24
N PRO A 576 9.66 4.52 -2.84
CA PRO A 576 8.99 4.94 -1.61
C PRO A 576 7.47 4.88 -1.74
N LEU A 577 6.79 4.32 -0.73
CA LEU A 577 5.38 4.60 -0.45
C LEU A 577 5.30 5.88 0.37
N GLU A 578 4.65 6.90 -0.17
CA GLU A 578 4.59 8.25 0.37
C GLU A 578 3.16 8.60 0.77
N ALA A 579 2.95 9.80 1.34
CA ALA A 579 1.68 10.16 1.98
C ALA A 579 0.43 9.96 1.09
N ALA A 580 0.50 10.23 -0.20
CA ALA A 580 -0.59 9.96 -1.14
C ALA A 580 -0.51 8.56 -1.78
N SER A 581 0.70 8.08 -2.14
CA SER A 581 0.86 6.78 -2.82
C SER A 581 0.64 5.57 -1.90
N ALA A 582 0.64 5.77 -0.58
CA ALA A 582 0.20 4.80 0.43
C ALA A 582 -1.31 4.55 0.42
N CYS A 583 -2.10 5.41 -0.25
CA CYS A 583 -3.56 5.35 -0.29
C CYS A 583 -4.11 5.18 -1.72
N PRO A 584 -3.62 4.20 -2.50
CA PRO A 584 -3.94 4.09 -3.92
C PRO A 584 -5.43 3.84 -4.13
N GLY A 585 -6.03 4.68 -4.98
CA GLY A 585 -7.41 4.52 -5.45
C GLY A 585 -8.51 4.74 -4.41
N ILE A 586 -8.18 5.32 -3.26
CA ILE A 586 -9.14 5.71 -2.23
C ILE A 586 -9.50 7.19 -2.46
N TYR A 587 -10.74 7.47 -2.86
CA TYR A 587 -11.21 8.85 -3.08
C TYR A 587 -12.40 9.24 -2.20
N GLY A 588 -13.24 8.26 -1.84
CA GLY A 588 -14.40 8.42 -0.97
C GLY A 588 -14.45 7.37 0.14
N LYS A 589 -15.39 7.53 1.07
CA LYS A 589 -15.60 6.57 2.16
C LYS A 589 -15.97 5.19 1.59
N GLY A 590 -15.48 4.12 2.20
CA GLY A 590 -15.80 2.75 1.77
C GLY A 590 -15.16 2.34 0.44
N ALA A 591 -14.17 3.08 -0.06
CA ALA A 591 -13.42 2.68 -1.26
C ALA A 591 -12.75 1.31 -1.07
N TYR A 592 -12.68 0.55 -2.15
CA TYR A 592 -12.03 -0.76 -2.24
C TYR A 592 -11.55 -0.97 -3.69
N PRO A 593 -10.73 -1.99 -4.01
CA PRO A 593 -10.25 -2.17 -5.38
C PRO A 593 -11.38 -2.22 -6.42
N GLY A 594 -11.39 -1.27 -7.35
CA GLY A 594 -12.42 -1.12 -8.39
C GLY A 594 -13.65 -0.30 -8.00
N TYR A 595 -13.68 0.27 -6.79
CA TYR A 595 -14.68 1.23 -6.33
C TYR A 595 -14.00 2.43 -5.68
N ALA A 596 -14.20 3.61 -6.26
CA ALA A 596 -13.56 4.85 -5.83
C ALA A 596 -14.00 5.34 -4.44
N GLY A 597 -15.06 4.74 -3.88
CA GLY A 597 -15.70 5.16 -2.64
C GLY A 597 -16.99 5.95 -2.90
N ASP A 598 -17.69 6.26 -1.82
CA ASP A 598 -18.90 7.07 -1.86
C ASP A 598 -18.51 8.52 -2.21
N LEU A 599 -18.94 8.97 -3.39
CA LEU A 599 -18.59 10.28 -3.95
C LEU A 599 -19.84 11.10 -4.26
N PRO A 600 -19.85 12.40 -3.95
CA PRO A 600 -20.81 13.34 -4.50
C PRO A 600 -20.85 13.31 -6.03
N VAL A 601 -22.05 13.42 -6.57
CA VAL A 601 -22.31 13.49 -8.02
C VAL A 601 -22.95 14.84 -8.33
N ASP A 602 -22.40 15.56 -9.31
CA ASP A 602 -23.01 16.78 -9.82
C ASP A 602 -24.35 16.46 -10.51
N ALA A 603 -25.43 17.06 -10.05
CA ALA A 603 -26.77 16.77 -10.56
C ALA A 603 -26.98 17.16 -12.03
N THR A 604 -26.18 18.08 -12.56
CA THR A 604 -26.30 18.58 -13.94
C THR A 604 -25.43 17.77 -14.89
N THR A 605 -24.18 17.54 -14.51
CA THR A 605 -23.19 16.88 -15.41
C THR A 605 -23.06 15.38 -15.16
N GLY A 606 -23.55 14.88 -14.02
CA GLY A 606 -23.30 13.51 -13.57
C GLY A 606 -21.88 13.27 -13.07
N ALA A 607 -21.04 14.32 -12.97
CA ALA A 607 -19.65 14.17 -12.62
C ALA A 607 -19.40 13.84 -11.16
N SER A 608 -18.47 12.93 -10.89
CA SER A 608 -18.07 12.57 -9.54
C SER A 608 -16.87 13.39 -9.08
N TYR A 609 -16.94 13.90 -7.86
CA TYR A 609 -15.91 14.77 -7.29
C TYR A 609 -15.87 14.67 -5.76
N ASN A 610 -14.78 15.10 -5.14
CA ASN A 610 -14.67 15.22 -3.68
C ASN A 610 -14.05 16.55 -3.23
N ALA A 611 -13.75 17.47 -4.15
CA ALA A 611 -13.18 18.77 -3.82
C ALA A 611 -13.69 19.87 -4.75
N HIS A 612 -14.05 21.02 -4.16
CA HIS A 612 -14.29 22.27 -4.87
C HIS A 612 -13.00 23.08 -5.03
N GLY A 613 -12.76 23.61 -6.23
CA GLY A 613 -11.65 24.51 -6.53
C GLY A 613 -12.11 25.91 -6.95
N VAL A 614 -11.14 26.74 -7.34
CA VAL A 614 -11.40 28.08 -7.88
C VAL A 614 -12.14 28.02 -9.21
N ASN A 615 -12.73 29.14 -9.63
CA ASN A 615 -13.44 29.27 -10.91
C ASN A 615 -14.57 28.25 -11.12
N GLY A 616 -15.18 27.77 -10.03
CA GLY A 616 -16.27 26.79 -10.08
C GLY A 616 -15.84 25.36 -10.45
N ARG A 617 -14.53 25.10 -10.53
CA ARG A 617 -13.97 23.79 -10.86
C ARG A 617 -14.25 22.77 -9.75
N LYS A 618 -14.41 21.52 -10.16
CA LYS A 618 -14.53 20.37 -9.26
C LYS A 618 -13.39 19.40 -9.57
N TYR A 619 -12.92 18.70 -8.55
CA TYR A 619 -11.80 17.77 -8.66
C TYR A 619 -12.05 16.51 -7.84
N LEU A 620 -11.39 15.43 -8.26
CA LEU A 620 -11.27 14.20 -7.48
C LEU A 620 -9.83 14.09 -7.00
N LEU A 621 -9.64 14.07 -5.68
CA LEU A 621 -8.33 14.08 -5.04
C LEU A 621 -8.12 12.82 -4.20
N PRO A 622 -6.91 12.24 -4.19
CA PRO A 622 -6.65 11.00 -3.46
C PRO A 622 -6.77 11.22 -1.95
N ALA A 623 -7.14 10.17 -1.23
CA ALA A 623 -6.95 10.10 0.21
C ALA A 623 -5.48 10.26 0.56
N LEU A 624 -5.22 10.83 1.73
CA LEU A 624 -3.88 11.03 2.23
C LEU A 624 -3.70 10.18 3.48
N PHE A 625 -2.55 9.55 3.62
CA PHE A 625 -2.20 8.86 4.86
C PHE A 625 -2.15 9.89 5.98
N ASP A 626 -2.89 9.64 7.05
CA ASP A 626 -2.90 10.49 8.23
C ASP A 626 -1.91 9.91 9.25
N PRO A 627 -0.76 10.55 9.47
CA PRO A 627 0.26 10.01 10.37
C PRO A 627 -0.21 9.96 11.83
N SER A 628 -1.23 10.74 12.21
CA SER A 628 -1.78 10.72 13.57
C SER A 628 -2.69 9.52 13.83
N THR A 629 -3.33 8.98 12.79
CA THR A 629 -4.27 7.84 12.93
C THR A 629 -3.75 6.56 12.27
N SER A 630 -2.68 6.66 11.48
CA SER A 630 -2.13 5.56 10.67
C SER A 630 -3.16 4.95 9.71
N THR A 631 -4.02 5.79 9.14
CA THR A 631 -5.06 5.38 8.18
C THR A 631 -5.13 6.34 7.00
N CYS A 632 -5.66 5.87 5.87
CA CYS A 632 -5.97 6.73 4.73
C CYS A 632 -7.22 7.56 5.02
N ALA A 633 -7.06 8.88 5.07
CA ALA A 633 -8.14 9.83 5.31
C ALA A 633 -8.60 10.44 3.98
N THR A 634 -9.90 10.34 3.70
CA THR A 634 -10.57 11.02 2.59
C THR A 634 -11.03 12.41 3.01
N LEU A 635 -11.35 13.25 2.02
CA LEU A 635 -12.07 14.50 2.27
C LEU A 635 -13.48 14.15 2.76
N ALA A 636 -13.82 14.56 3.97
CA ALA A 636 -15.14 14.41 4.57
C ALA A 636 -16.01 15.64 4.34
#